data_AF-A0A329X8F4-F1
#
_entry.id   AF-A0A329X8F4-F1
#
_cell.length_a   1.000
_cell.length_b   1.000
_cell.length_c   1.000
_cell.angle_alpha   90.00
_cell.angle_beta   90.00
_cell.angle_gamma   90.00
#
_symmetry.space_group_name_H-M   'P 1'
#
loop_
_entity.id
_entity.type
_entity.pdbx_description
1 polymer ?
#
loop_
_entity_poly.entity_id
_entity_poly.type
_entity_poly.pdbx_seq_one_letter_code
_entity_poly.pdbx_strand_id
1 'polypeptide(L)'
;MNNGISSVIITENAAMSDLTDYPNLNPQNIVTVYGLPGHKFYATTSIGAFIVDDNINLDQIILTLDETGKGHFYVRSPFEHKNIENSEEFSAFVVIAPQEDINKVMSFPLTFGNYRQSDEAIVFTAYNYTTGAPADGKTPCSIYLFIDRKNNDDINQIRVRVNNNALIDGYNKNWADIPLKEDGSATVNVTSDTVGKVSVWLTAPDSDSGDKVNFVLSFRPIPMGGEI
;
A
#
# COMPACT_ATOMS: atom_id res chain seq x y z
N MET A 1 21.23 -23.56 10.42
CA MET A 1 21.16 -22.45 11.39
C MET A 1 20.14 -21.46 10.86
N ASN A 2 19.17 -21.11 11.69
CA ASN A 2 18.05 -20.24 11.38
C ASN A 2 18.51 -18.83 10.97
N ASN A 3 17.75 -18.15 10.11
CA ASN A 3 17.95 -16.75 9.73
C ASN A 3 17.11 -15.80 10.61
N GLY A 4 16.38 -16.31 11.60
CA GLY A 4 15.62 -15.51 12.57
C GLY A 4 14.33 -14.90 11.99
N ILE A 5 14.04 -15.15 10.71
CA ILE A 5 12.79 -14.77 10.05
C ILE A 5 11.91 -16.00 9.92
N SER A 6 10.71 -15.93 10.46
CA SER A 6 9.67 -16.95 10.27
C SER A 6 8.89 -16.71 8.98
N SER A 7 8.62 -15.44 8.65
CA SER A 7 7.87 -15.08 7.44
C SER A 7 8.07 -13.63 7.04
N VAL A 8 7.80 -13.33 5.77
CA VAL A 8 7.70 -11.97 5.25
C VAL A 8 6.40 -11.87 4.44
N ILE A 9 5.57 -10.90 4.77
CA ILE A 9 4.34 -10.56 4.04
C ILE A 9 4.53 -9.19 3.43
N ILE A 10 4.43 -9.11 2.10
CA ILE A 10 4.54 -7.87 1.33
C ILE A 10 3.19 -7.59 0.70
N THR A 11 2.65 -6.39 0.88
CA THR A 11 1.50 -5.97 0.06
C THR A 11 1.96 -5.80 -1.37
N GLU A 12 1.12 -6.16 -2.34
CA GLU A 12 1.46 -6.12 -3.75
C GLU A 12 0.68 -5.02 -4.47
N ASN A 13 1.14 -4.65 -5.66
CA ASN A 13 0.42 -3.84 -6.65
C ASN A 13 0.29 -2.34 -6.32
N ALA A 14 1.04 -1.79 -5.35
CA ALA A 14 1.13 -0.34 -5.22
C ALA A 14 1.52 0.29 -6.56
N ALA A 15 0.87 1.39 -6.94
CA ALA A 15 1.31 2.11 -8.11
C ALA A 15 2.73 2.67 -7.92
N MET A 16 3.39 3.03 -9.01
CA MET A 16 4.53 3.92 -8.90
C MET A 16 4.06 5.34 -8.55
N SER A 17 4.89 6.12 -7.88
CA SER A 17 4.56 7.48 -7.43
C SER A 17 4.90 8.54 -8.49
N ASP A 18 3.91 9.33 -8.89
CA ASP A 18 4.12 10.57 -9.65
C ASP A 18 4.32 11.74 -8.68
N LEU A 19 5.58 12.02 -8.34
CA LEU A 19 5.91 13.07 -7.38
C LEU A 19 5.85 14.48 -7.99
N THR A 20 5.54 14.61 -9.29
CA THR A 20 5.50 15.89 -10.00
C THR A 20 4.07 16.42 -10.09
N ASP A 21 3.17 15.61 -10.65
CA ASP A 21 1.79 16.03 -10.89
C ASP A 21 0.87 15.74 -9.69
N TYR A 22 1.21 14.71 -8.89
CA TYR A 22 0.44 14.29 -7.72
C TYR A 22 1.34 14.10 -6.48
N PRO A 23 2.05 15.15 -6.01
CA PRO A 23 3.04 15.04 -4.93
C PRO A 23 2.45 14.57 -3.59
N ASN A 24 1.13 14.68 -3.41
CA ASN A 24 0.45 14.22 -2.20
C ASN A 24 0.04 12.74 -2.28
N LEU A 25 0.08 12.14 -3.47
CA LEU A 25 -0.23 10.74 -3.69
C LEU A 25 1.05 9.92 -3.53
N ASN A 26 1.15 9.17 -2.43
CA ASN A 26 2.33 8.37 -2.10
C ASN A 26 2.03 6.87 -2.11
N PRO A 27 1.86 6.25 -3.29
CA PRO A 27 1.74 4.81 -3.41
C PRO A 27 2.93 4.05 -2.83
N GLN A 28 2.65 3.12 -1.93
CA GLN A 28 3.65 2.32 -1.24
C GLN A 28 3.20 0.87 -1.09
N ASN A 29 4.14 -0.05 -1.24
CA ASN A 29 3.99 -1.41 -0.72
C ASN A 29 4.51 -1.44 0.73
N ILE A 30 3.89 -2.25 1.58
CA ILE A 30 4.29 -2.46 2.97
C ILE A 30 4.96 -3.81 3.08
N VAL A 31 6.21 -3.83 3.55
CA VAL A 31 6.94 -5.05 3.88
C VAL A 31 6.78 -5.31 5.37
N THR A 32 6.18 -6.44 5.73
CA THR A 32 6.02 -6.87 7.12
C THR A 32 6.86 -8.12 7.36
N VAL A 33 7.78 -8.03 8.31
CA VAL A 33 8.69 -9.11 8.71
C VAL A 33 8.24 -9.69 10.04
N TYR A 34 8.21 -11.02 10.10
CA TYR A 34 7.94 -11.79 11.31
C TYR A 34 9.16 -12.62 11.67
N GLY A 35 9.48 -12.69 12.97
CA GLY A 35 10.66 -13.38 13.47
C GLY A 35 10.75 -13.37 14.99
N LEU A 36 11.96 -13.54 15.51
CA LEU A 36 12.21 -13.46 16.95
C LEU A 36 12.08 -12.02 17.47
N PRO A 37 11.35 -11.77 18.57
CA PRO A 37 11.30 -10.45 19.19
C PRO A 37 12.68 -9.83 19.44
N GLY A 38 12.80 -8.52 19.20
CA GLY A 38 14.04 -7.76 19.39
C GLY A 38 15.15 -8.01 18.36
N HIS A 39 14.99 -8.97 17.43
CA HIS A 39 15.98 -9.20 16.39
C HIS A 39 16.02 -8.04 15.40
N LYS A 40 17.20 -7.85 14.81
CA LYS A 40 17.50 -6.75 13.90
C LYS A 40 17.88 -7.26 12.53
N PHE A 41 17.34 -6.60 11.51
CA PHE A 41 17.57 -6.94 10.12
C PHE A 41 18.01 -5.70 9.34
N TYR A 42 18.97 -5.88 8.44
CA TYR A 42 19.23 -4.92 7.38
C TYR A 42 18.25 -5.17 6.25
N ALA A 43 17.62 -4.12 5.74
CA ALA A 43 16.79 -4.19 4.54
C ALA A 43 17.29 -3.18 3.50
N THR A 44 17.29 -3.59 2.24
CA THR A 44 17.58 -2.76 1.06
C THR A 44 16.69 -3.19 -0.10
N THR A 45 16.67 -2.41 -1.17
CA THR A 45 15.87 -2.65 -2.37
C THR A 45 16.74 -2.68 -3.61
N SER A 46 16.28 -3.37 -4.66
CA SER A 46 16.91 -3.26 -5.98
C SER A 46 16.71 -1.87 -6.57
N ILE A 47 17.54 -1.52 -7.56
CA ILE A 47 17.47 -0.24 -8.28
C ILE A 47 16.05 0.09 -8.73
N GLY A 48 15.64 1.36 -8.59
CA GLY A 48 14.31 1.85 -8.97
C GLY A 48 13.23 1.72 -7.88
N ALA A 49 13.51 1.05 -6.77
CA ALA A 49 12.67 1.05 -5.56
C ALA A 49 13.46 1.60 -4.37
N PHE A 50 12.75 2.27 -3.45
CA PHE A 50 13.34 2.91 -2.28
C PHE A 50 12.52 2.61 -1.04
N ILE A 51 13.20 2.39 0.08
CA ILE A 51 12.56 2.35 1.39
C ILE A 51 12.13 3.78 1.73
N VAL A 52 10.96 3.93 2.35
CA VAL A 52 10.41 5.23 2.72
C VAL A 52 10.33 5.36 4.24
N ASP A 53 10.90 6.44 4.74
CA ASP A 53 10.79 6.87 6.14
C ASP A 53 10.56 8.38 6.17
N ASP A 54 9.51 8.85 6.84
CA ASP A 54 9.08 10.25 6.84
C ASP A 54 9.04 10.90 5.43
N ASN A 55 8.55 10.16 4.43
CA ASN A 55 8.51 10.54 3.00
C ASN A 55 9.88 10.74 2.33
N ILE A 56 10.98 10.37 2.99
CA ILE A 56 12.33 10.40 2.47
C ILE A 56 12.67 9.04 1.87
N ASN A 57 13.31 9.04 0.69
CA ASN A 57 13.86 7.83 0.09
C ASN A 57 15.16 7.43 0.78
N LEU A 58 15.22 6.19 1.24
CA LEU A 58 16.39 5.56 1.85
C LEU A 58 16.82 4.36 1.01
N ASP A 59 18.13 4.18 0.86
CA ASP A 59 18.71 3.01 0.19
C ASP A 59 18.70 1.77 1.09
N GLN A 60 18.68 1.98 2.41
CA GLN A 60 18.71 0.91 3.41
C GLN A 60 18.12 1.37 4.74
N ILE A 61 17.66 0.39 5.55
CA ILE A 61 17.26 0.61 6.95
C ILE A 61 17.77 -0.53 7.85
N ILE A 62 17.76 -0.26 9.15
CA ILE A 62 17.81 -1.29 10.19
C ILE A 62 16.40 -1.45 10.78
N LEU A 63 15.76 -2.57 10.51
CA LEU A 63 14.48 -2.93 11.09
C LEU A 63 14.71 -3.69 12.40
N THR A 64 14.11 -3.23 13.50
CA THR A 64 14.07 -3.98 14.77
C THR A 64 12.67 -4.55 14.96
N LEU A 65 12.57 -5.86 15.20
CA LEU A 65 11.28 -6.50 15.49
C LEU A 65 10.82 -6.15 16.90
N ASP A 66 9.53 -5.85 17.04
CA ASP A 66 8.90 -5.50 18.31
C ASP A 66 8.77 -6.71 19.27
N GLU A 67 8.13 -6.50 20.41
CA GLU A 67 7.90 -7.53 21.43
C GLU A 67 7.06 -8.72 20.92
N THR A 68 6.29 -8.52 19.85
CA THR A 68 5.50 -9.57 19.18
C THR A 68 6.29 -10.30 18.10
N GLY A 69 7.53 -9.87 17.82
CA GLY A 69 8.33 -10.39 16.73
C GLY A 69 7.92 -9.83 15.37
N LYS A 70 7.26 -8.66 15.32
CA LYS A 70 6.81 -8.00 14.10
C LYS A 70 7.61 -6.72 13.84
N GLY A 71 7.93 -6.47 12.59
CA GLY A 71 8.44 -5.18 12.11
C GLY A 71 7.87 -4.88 10.73
N HIS A 72 7.75 -3.61 10.36
CA HIS A 72 7.35 -3.24 9.02
C HIS A 72 8.07 -1.99 8.53
N PHE A 73 8.12 -1.83 7.21
CA PHE A 73 8.59 -0.62 6.53
C PHE A 73 7.90 -0.47 5.18
N TYR A 74 7.98 0.73 4.62
CA TYR A 74 7.31 1.09 3.37
C TYR A 74 8.32 1.12 2.23
N VAL A 75 7.89 0.73 1.04
CA VAL A 75 8.70 0.79 -0.18
C VAL A 75 7.90 1.46 -1.28
N ARG A 76 8.50 2.46 -1.93
CA ARG A 76 7.93 3.13 -3.11
C ARG A 76 8.84 3.03 -4.32
N SER A 77 8.28 3.22 -5.49
CA SER A 77 9.02 3.40 -6.73
C SER A 77 8.54 4.68 -7.40
N PRO A 78 9.36 5.74 -7.50
CA PRO A 78 9.00 6.96 -8.20
C PRO A 78 9.18 6.80 -9.72
N PHE A 79 8.43 7.56 -10.51
CA PHE A 79 8.80 7.86 -11.89
C PHE A 79 8.79 9.36 -12.13
N GLU A 80 9.59 9.80 -13.11
CA GLU A 80 9.56 11.16 -13.62
C GLU A 80 8.74 11.18 -14.92
N HIS A 81 7.80 12.13 -15.04
CA HIS A 81 7.21 12.55 -16.32
C HIS A 81 6.58 11.45 -17.20
N LYS A 82 5.98 10.42 -16.59
CA LYS A 82 5.10 9.52 -17.33
C LYS A 82 3.68 9.86 -16.94
N ASN A 83 2.97 10.55 -17.83
CA ASN A 83 1.51 10.68 -17.78
C ASN A 83 0.95 9.38 -17.19
N ILE A 84 0.32 9.46 -16.02
CA ILE A 84 -0.02 8.33 -15.13
C ILE A 84 -0.80 7.20 -15.85
N GLU A 85 -1.39 7.55 -16.99
CA GLU A 85 -2.06 6.70 -17.98
C GLU A 85 -1.12 5.72 -18.71
N ASN A 86 0.18 6.00 -18.75
CA ASN A 86 1.24 5.23 -19.41
C ASN A 86 2.29 4.71 -18.42
N SER A 87 1.96 4.60 -17.13
CA SER A 87 2.84 3.89 -16.20
C SER A 87 3.00 2.45 -16.69
N GLU A 88 4.21 1.90 -16.59
CA GLU A 88 4.47 0.49 -16.87
C GLU A 88 4.61 -0.23 -15.53
N GLU A 89 4.19 -1.50 -15.50
CA GLU A 89 4.45 -2.33 -14.32
C GLU A 89 5.95 -2.41 -14.07
N PHE A 90 6.33 -2.24 -12.81
CA PHE A 90 7.73 -2.26 -12.40
C PHE A 90 7.95 -3.35 -11.36
N SER A 91 8.95 -4.19 -11.59
CA SER A 91 9.34 -5.24 -10.66
C SER A 91 10.68 -4.92 -10.04
N ALA A 92 10.74 -5.09 -8.72
CA ALA A 92 11.91 -4.91 -7.89
C ALA A 92 12.07 -6.10 -6.94
N PHE A 93 13.12 -6.06 -6.12
CA PHE A 93 13.33 -6.99 -5.03
C PHE A 93 13.58 -6.24 -3.73
N VAL A 94 13.08 -6.80 -2.63
CA VAL A 94 13.46 -6.42 -1.27
C VAL A 94 14.44 -7.46 -0.77
N VAL A 95 15.58 -7.00 -0.28
CA VAL A 95 16.64 -7.85 0.26
C VAL A 95 16.70 -7.64 1.76
N ILE A 96 16.63 -8.73 2.53
CA ILE A 96 16.64 -8.70 4.00
C ILE A 96 17.72 -9.66 4.49
N ALA A 97 18.58 -9.19 5.40
CA ALA A 97 19.61 -9.99 6.04
C ALA A 97 19.64 -9.75 7.55
N PRO A 98 19.85 -10.79 8.38
CA PRO A 98 20.08 -10.62 9.82
C PRO A 98 21.28 -9.71 10.06
N GLN A 99 21.18 -8.80 11.04
CA GLN A 99 22.28 -7.89 11.36
C GLN A 99 23.56 -8.62 11.81
N GLU A 100 23.39 -9.76 12.46
CA GLU A 100 24.45 -10.60 13.04
C GLU A 100 25.15 -11.49 12.00
N ASP A 101 24.50 -11.76 10.86
CA ASP A 101 25.08 -12.57 9.78
C ASP A 101 24.52 -12.12 8.41
N ILE A 102 25.19 -11.12 7.83
CA ILE A 102 24.81 -10.53 6.55
C ILE A 102 24.90 -11.49 5.36
N ASN A 103 25.50 -12.67 5.53
CA ASN A 103 25.59 -13.68 4.46
C ASN A 103 24.28 -14.49 4.33
N LYS A 104 23.39 -14.44 5.34
CA LYS A 104 22.07 -15.08 5.32
C LYS A 104 21.03 -14.19 4.65
N VAL A 105 21.31 -13.81 3.42
CA VAL A 105 20.46 -12.93 2.64
C VAL A 105 19.20 -13.65 2.17
N MET A 106 18.06 -12.98 2.29
CA MET A 106 16.80 -13.36 1.67
C MET A 106 16.40 -12.29 0.67
N SER A 107 15.82 -12.71 -0.45
CA SER A 107 15.32 -11.82 -1.50
C SER A 107 13.85 -12.14 -1.77
N PHE A 108 13.02 -11.10 -1.78
CA PHE A 108 11.59 -11.21 -1.99
C PHE A 108 11.18 -10.35 -3.18
N PRO A 109 10.34 -10.86 -4.09
CA PRO A 109 9.84 -10.06 -5.21
C PRO A 109 8.94 -8.93 -4.69
N LEU A 110 9.01 -7.79 -5.37
CA LEU A 110 8.21 -6.61 -5.11
C LEU A 110 7.64 -6.13 -6.45
N THR A 111 6.33 -5.95 -6.54
CA THR A 111 5.67 -5.51 -7.77
C THR A 111 4.95 -4.19 -7.56
N PHE A 112 5.15 -3.29 -8.52
CA PHE A 112 4.44 -2.04 -8.65
C PHE A 112 3.53 -2.11 -9.87
N GLY A 113 2.24 -1.89 -9.66
CA GLY A 113 1.22 -2.01 -10.68
C GLY A 113 0.89 -0.68 -11.34
N ASN A 114 0.03 -0.74 -12.36
CA ASN A 114 -0.48 0.46 -13.00
C ASN A 114 -1.69 1.04 -12.29
N TYR A 115 -1.93 2.34 -12.52
CA TYR A 115 -3.24 2.90 -12.29
C TYR A 115 -4.23 2.31 -13.29
N ARG A 116 -5.45 2.06 -12.80
CA ARG A 116 -6.58 1.57 -13.58
C ARG A 116 -7.51 2.74 -13.86
N GLN A 117 -7.96 2.85 -15.09
CA GLN A 117 -9.05 3.75 -15.46
C GLN A 117 -10.37 2.97 -15.37
N SER A 118 -11.46 3.67 -15.12
CA SER A 118 -12.80 3.10 -15.22
C SER A 118 -13.48 3.66 -16.46
N ASP A 119 -13.95 2.77 -17.34
CA ASP A 119 -14.74 3.19 -18.51
C ASP A 119 -16.13 3.72 -18.11
N GLU A 120 -16.58 3.42 -16.89
CA GLU A 120 -17.93 3.76 -16.38
C GLU A 120 -17.91 4.94 -15.40
N ALA A 121 -16.75 5.26 -14.81
CA ALA A 121 -16.63 6.30 -13.80
C ALA A 121 -15.95 7.55 -14.38
N ILE A 122 -16.73 8.61 -14.57
CA ILE A 122 -16.33 9.85 -15.25
C ILE A 122 -15.47 10.75 -14.35
N VAL A 123 -15.76 10.76 -13.04
CA VAL A 123 -15.08 11.55 -12.01
C VAL A 123 -13.73 10.92 -11.66
N PHE A 124 -13.68 9.59 -11.56
CA PHE A 124 -12.46 8.87 -11.19
C PHE A 124 -11.54 8.67 -12.39
N THR A 125 -10.61 9.61 -12.62
CA THR A 125 -9.63 9.52 -13.71
C THR A 125 -8.82 8.24 -13.64
N ALA A 126 -8.24 7.93 -12.47
CA ALA A 126 -7.64 6.62 -12.25
C ALA A 126 -7.54 6.27 -10.77
N TYR A 127 -7.34 4.98 -10.52
CA TYR A 127 -7.17 4.42 -9.18
C TYR A 127 -6.26 3.20 -9.20
N ASN A 128 -5.59 2.95 -8.08
CA ASN A 128 -4.81 1.76 -7.82
C ASN A 128 -5.07 1.34 -6.37
N TYR A 129 -4.73 0.09 -6.04
CA TYR A 129 -4.76 -0.36 -4.66
C TYR A 129 -3.73 -1.45 -4.42
N THR A 130 -3.24 -1.52 -3.19
CA THR A 130 -2.47 -2.65 -2.71
C THR A 130 -3.37 -3.77 -2.23
N THR A 131 -2.84 -4.99 -2.21
CA THR A 131 -3.54 -6.15 -1.66
C THR A 131 -2.55 -7.06 -0.94
N GLY A 132 -3.03 -7.98 -0.12
CA GLY A 132 -2.20 -8.99 0.52
C GLY A 132 -1.61 -8.57 1.87
N ALA A 133 -2.13 -7.53 2.51
CA ALA A 133 -1.72 -7.14 3.86
C ALA A 133 -2.04 -8.26 4.88
N PRO A 134 -1.26 -8.40 5.97
CA PRO A 134 -1.62 -9.31 7.05
C PRO A 134 -2.93 -8.89 7.72
N ALA A 135 -3.78 -9.86 8.07
CA ALA A 135 -5.06 -9.65 8.74
C ALA A 135 -4.88 -9.38 10.25
N ASP A 136 -4.18 -8.31 10.61
CA ASP A 136 -3.81 -7.96 12.00
C ASP A 136 -4.55 -6.74 12.56
N GLY A 137 -5.54 -6.23 11.82
CA GLY A 137 -6.32 -5.05 12.16
C GLY A 137 -5.53 -3.74 12.11
N LYS A 138 -4.26 -3.76 11.68
CA LYS A 138 -3.35 -2.60 11.75
C LYS A 138 -2.67 -2.29 10.42
N THR A 139 -2.20 -3.30 9.71
CA THR A 139 -1.47 -3.15 8.45
C THR A 139 -2.49 -2.98 7.32
N PRO A 140 -2.50 -1.84 6.62
CA PRO A 140 -3.54 -1.60 5.64
C PRO A 140 -3.24 -2.24 4.29
N CYS A 141 -4.31 -2.58 3.58
CA CYS A 141 -4.32 -2.42 2.13
C CYS A 141 -4.68 -0.96 1.83
N SER A 142 -3.98 -0.34 0.91
CA SER A 142 -4.12 1.09 0.61
C SER A 142 -4.70 1.29 -0.78
N ILE A 143 -5.60 2.25 -0.91
CA ILE A 143 -6.23 2.65 -2.16
C ILE A 143 -5.70 4.04 -2.50
N TYR A 144 -5.28 4.22 -3.75
CA TYR A 144 -4.77 5.46 -4.29
C TYR A 144 -5.66 5.89 -5.45
N LEU A 145 -6.10 7.13 -5.49
CA LEU A 145 -6.96 7.62 -6.57
C LEU A 145 -6.76 9.11 -6.78
N PHE A 146 -7.15 9.56 -7.96
CA PHE A 146 -7.21 10.97 -8.31
C PHE A 146 -8.30 11.22 -9.33
N ILE A 147 -8.79 12.45 -9.32
CA ILE A 147 -9.80 12.97 -10.23
C ILE A 147 -9.21 14.08 -11.08
N ASP A 148 -9.78 14.32 -12.26
CA ASP A 148 -9.43 15.49 -13.05
C ASP A 148 -10.12 16.72 -12.48
N ARG A 149 -9.36 17.49 -11.70
CA ARG A 149 -9.80 18.76 -11.10
C ARG A 149 -10.24 19.79 -12.12
N LYS A 150 -9.75 19.75 -13.36
CA LYS A 150 -10.14 20.73 -14.39
C LYS A 150 -11.61 20.58 -14.79
N ASN A 151 -12.14 19.37 -14.71
CA ASN A 151 -13.50 19.03 -15.10
C ASN A 151 -14.43 18.72 -13.91
N ASN A 152 -13.89 18.61 -12.69
CA ASN A 152 -14.60 18.20 -11.48
C ASN A 152 -14.12 19.02 -10.26
N ASP A 153 -14.06 20.35 -10.38
CA ASP A 153 -13.54 21.25 -9.34
C ASP A 153 -14.46 21.37 -8.11
N ASP A 154 -15.74 21.07 -8.28
CA ASP A 154 -16.77 21.05 -7.24
C ASP A 154 -16.75 19.80 -6.36
N ILE A 155 -16.14 18.70 -6.82
CA ILE A 155 -16.04 17.44 -6.08
C ILE A 155 -14.94 17.55 -5.02
N ASN A 156 -15.30 17.57 -3.75
CA ASN A 156 -14.34 17.78 -2.66
C ASN A 156 -14.05 16.53 -1.82
N GLN A 157 -14.83 15.47 -2.02
CA GLN A 157 -14.71 14.23 -1.28
C GLN A 157 -15.16 13.05 -2.13
N ILE A 158 -14.68 11.88 -1.75
CA ILE A 158 -15.17 10.60 -2.26
C ILE A 158 -15.77 9.82 -1.11
N ARG A 159 -16.70 8.91 -1.39
CA ARG A 159 -17.24 8.00 -0.40
C ARG A 159 -16.69 6.61 -0.65
N VAL A 160 -16.10 6.03 0.40
CA VAL A 160 -15.62 4.65 0.41
C VAL A 160 -16.52 3.81 1.31
N ARG A 161 -16.85 2.60 0.85
CA ARG A 161 -17.50 1.56 1.65
C ARG A 161 -16.72 0.27 1.53
N VAL A 162 -16.64 -0.48 2.63
CA VAL A 162 -16.01 -1.79 2.72
C VAL A 162 -16.92 -2.78 3.44
N ASN A 163 -16.67 -4.08 3.26
CA ASN A 163 -17.42 -5.14 3.95
C ASN A 163 -16.50 -6.06 4.78
N ASN A 164 -17.05 -7.19 5.22
CA ASN A 164 -16.30 -8.27 5.89
C ASN A 164 -15.52 -7.79 7.13
N ASN A 165 -16.15 -6.95 7.95
CA ASN A 165 -15.60 -6.35 9.16
C ASN A 165 -14.31 -5.51 8.96
N ALA A 166 -13.95 -5.21 7.73
CA ALA A 166 -12.86 -4.27 7.45
C ALA A 166 -13.25 -2.85 7.87
N LEU A 167 -12.25 -2.07 8.24
CA LEU A 167 -12.40 -0.70 8.70
C LEU A 167 -11.57 0.24 7.83
N ILE A 168 -12.07 1.44 7.63
CA ILE A 168 -11.34 2.55 7.03
C ILE A 168 -10.54 3.22 8.15
N ASP A 169 -9.22 3.21 8.01
CA ASP A 169 -8.28 3.76 8.98
C ASP A 169 -8.50 5.28 9.14
N GLY A 170 -8.31 5.78 10.36
CA GLY A 170 -8.65 7.15 10.75
C GLY A 170 -10.15 7.41 11.00
N TYR A 171 -11.04 6.56 10.52
CA TYR A 171 -12.50 6.68 10.71
C TYR A 171 -13.10 5.60 11.59
N ASN A 172 -12.45 4.42 11.69
CA ASN A 172 -12.91 3.25 12.45
C ASN A 172 -14.34 2.83 12.09
N LYS A 173 -14.68 2.91 10.80
CA LYS A 173 -15.99 2.57 10.24
C LYS A 173 -15.81 1.79 8.94
N ASN A 174 -16.84 1.03 8.57
CA ASN A 174 -16.90 0.34 7.27
C ASN A 174 -17.33 1.28 6.12
N TRP A 175 -17.52 2.57 6.39
CA TRP A 175 -17.71 3.60 5.38
C TRP A 175 -17.22 4.96 5.87
N ALA A 176 -16.77 5.80 4.95
CA ALA A 176 -16.31 7.16 5.24
C ALA A 176 -16.37 8.03 3.98
N ASP A 177 -16.54 9.33 4.20
CA ASP A 177 -16.31 10.36 3.19
C ASP A 177 -14.87 10.85 3.37
N ILE A 178 -14.04 10.66 2.35
CA ILE A 178 -12.62 10.98 2.35
C ILE A 178 -12.41 12.28 1.58
N PRO A 179 -11.86 13.33 2.23
CA PRO A 179 -11.59 14.59 1.56
C PRO A 179 -10.49 14.39 0.51
N LEU A 180 -10.71 14.97 -0.66
CA LEU A 180 -9.70 15.08 -1.70
C LEU A 180 -8.70 16.19 -1.36
N LYS A 181 -7.45 16.01 -1.78
CA LYS A 181 -6.42 17.04 -1.73
C LYS A 181 -6.65 18.09 -2.81
N GLU A 182 -5.90 19.20 -2.76
CA GLU A 182 -6.00 20.28 -3.75
C GLU A 182 -5.72 19.78 -5.17
N ASP A 183 -4.78 18.85 -5.33
CA ASP A 183 -4.46 18.17 -6.59
C ASP A 183 -5.51 17.12 -7.03
N GLY A 184 -6.60 16.95 -6.27
CA GLY A 184 -7.66 15.98 -6.57
C GLY A 184 -7.33 14.55 -6.19
N SER A 185 -6.20 14.32 -5.52
CA SER A 185 -5.80 12.98 -5.07
C SER A 185 -6.36 12.62 -3.69
N ALA A 186 -6.44 11.32 -3.41
CA ALA A 186 -6.66 10.79 -2.06
C ALA A 186 -6.02 9.42 -1.89
N THR A 187 -5.64 9.15 -0.64
CA THR A 187 -5.22 7.82 -0.16
C THR A 187 -6.21 7.34 0.88
N VAL A 188 -6.64 6.08 0.77
CA VAL A 188 -7.55 5.45 1.71
C VAL A 188 -6.93 4.15 2.21
N ASN A 189 -6.71 4.06 3.52
CA ASN A 189 -6.17 2.87 4.15
C ASN A 189 -7.33 2.02 4.69
N VAL A 190 -7.34 0.74 4.34
CA VAL A 190 -8.32 -0.25 4.79
C VAL A 190 -7.59 -1.30 5.61
N THR A 191 -8.02 -1.53 6.85
CA THR A 191 -7.47 -2.58 7.73
C THR A 191 -8.53 -3.66 7.99
N SER A 192 -8.06 -4.86 8.33
CA SER A 192 -8.93 -5.98 8.68
C SER A 192 -8.19 -6.89 9.65
N ASP A 193 -8.89 -7.40 10.67
CA ASP A 193 -8.45 -8.50 11.54
C ASP A 193 -8.90 -9.87 11.03
N THR A 194 -9.64 -9.89 9.92
CA THR A 194 -10.24 -11.07 9.33
C THR A 194 -9.53 -11.42 8.02
N VAL A 195 -9.04 -12.66 7.93
CA VAL A 195 -8.43 -13.22 6.71
C VAL A 195 -9.49 -13.35 5.62
N GLY A 196 -9.14 -12.99 4.39
CA GLY A 196 -9.99 -13.19 3.23
C GLY A 196 -10.16 -11.95 2.36
N LYS A 197 -11.26 -11.91 1.61
CA LYS A 197 -11.53 -10.88 0.62
C LYS A 197 -12.44 -9.79 1.20
N VAL A 198 -12.10 -8.54 0.91
CA VAL A 198 -12.89 -7.35 1.26
C VAL A 198 -13.29 -6.67 -0.04
N SER A 199 -14.59 -6.56 -0.28
CA SER A 199 -15.13 -5.76 -1.37
C SER A 199 -15.10 -4.29 -1.00
N VAL A 200 -14.66 -3.47 -1.95
CA VAL A 200 -14.61 -2.02 -1.83
C VAL A 200 -15.52 -1.41 -2.86
N TRP A 201 -16.27 -0.38 -2.43
CA TRP A 201 -17.09 0.47 -3.31
C TRP A 201 -16.63 1.91 -3.13
N LEU A 202 -16.14 2.53 -4.19
CA LEU A 202 -15.83 3.95 -4.28
C LEU A 202 -16.96 4.65 -5.03
N THR A 203 -17.38 5.81 -4.53
CA THR A 203 -18.40 6.65 -5.17
C THR A 203 -18.07 8.13 -5.01
N ALA A 204 -18.47 8.98 -5.96
CA ALA A 204 -18.39 10.43 -5.83
C ALA A 204 -19.77 10.96 -5.43
N PRO A 205 -20.05 11.17 -4.12
CA PRO A 205 -21.41 11.46 -3.65
C PRO A 205 -21.93 12.82 -4.12
N ASP A 206 -21.03 13.76 -4.38
CA ASP A 206 -21.34 15.10 -4.85
C ASP A 206 -21.47 15.18 -6.37
N SER A 207 -21.26 14.06 -7.08
CA SER A 207 -21.40 13.98 -8.53
C SER A 207 -22.81 13.55 -8.94
N ASP A 208 -23.37 14.24 -9.93
CA ASP A 208 -24.62 13.85 -10.60
C ASP A 208 -24.49 12.56 -11.43
N SER A 209 -23.26 12.10 -11.71
CA SER A 209 -23.00 10.92 -12.56
C SER A 209 -23.32 9.59 -11.87
N GLY A 210 -23.41 9.55 -10.55
CA GLY A 210 -23.59 8.30 -9.80
C GLY A 210 -22.38 7.35 -9.88
N ASP A 211 -21.21 7.90 -10.18
CA ASP A 211 -19.94 7.21 -10.37
C ASP A 211 -19.66 6.15 -9.32
N LYS A 212 -19.28 4.95 -9.78
CA LYS A 212 -19.01 3.83 -8.91
C LYS A 212 -17.88 2.95 -9.42
N VAL A 213 -16.85 2.79 -8.61
CA VAL A 213 -15.73 1.87 -8.87
C VAL A 213 -15.74 0.77 -7.81
N ASN A 214 -15.62 -0.49 -8.23
CA ASN A 214 -15.65 -1.63 -7.33
C ASN A 214 -14.46 -2.56 -7.57
N PHE A 215 -13.86 -3.02 -6.49
CA PHE A 215 -12.76 -3.98 -6.56
C PHE A 215 -12.67 -4.76 -5.25
N VAL A 216 -11.69 -5.66 -5.19
CA VAL A 216 -11.48 -6.56 -4.06
C VAL A 216 -10.05 -6.40 -3.54
N LEU A 217 -9.94 -6.20 -2.24
CA LEU A 217 -8.72 -6.32 -1.46
C LEU A 217 -8.68 -7.71 -0.82
N SER A 218 -7.48 -8.23 -0.57
CA SER A 218 -7.26 -9.48 0.14
C SER A 218 -6.35 -9.29 1.34
N PHE A 219 -6.70 -9.93 2.45
CA PHE A 219 -5.88 -9.98 3.66
C PHE A 219 -5.39 -11.40 3.90
N ARG A 220 -4.12 -11.53 4.25
CA ARG A 220 -3.39 -12.80 4.41
C ARG A 220 -3.37 -13.23 5.88
N PRO A 221 -3.31 -14.54 6.17
CA PRO A 221 -3.09 -15.01 7.54
C PRO A 221 -1.75 -14.50 8.08
N ILE A 222 -1.74 -14.16 9.37
CA ILE A 222 -0.52 -13.85 10.11
C ILE A 222 0.17 -15.19 10.46
N PRO A 223 1.50 -15.29 10.36
CA PRO A 223 2.22 -16.47 10.84
C PRO A 223 1.94 -16.70 12.34
N MET A 224 1.73 -17.94 12.77
CA MET A 224 1.60 -18.24 14.19
C MET A 224 2.96 -18.03 14.88
N GLY A 225 2.99 -17.29 15.97
CA GLY A 225 4.21 -17.05 16.73
C GLY A 225 4.81 -18.36 17.25
N GLY A 226 6.06 -18.66 16.89
CA GLY A 226 6.82 -19.81 17.39
C GLY A 226 7.33 -20.80 16.35
N GLU A 227 6.98 -20.67 15.08
CA GLU A 227 7.59 -21.47 14.00
C GLU A 227 8.79 -20.75 13.41
N ILE A 228 9.98 -21.10 13.89
CA ILE A 228 11.26 -20.68 13.30
C ILE A 228 12.19 -21.89 13.27
#